data_AF-A0A820WM39-F1
#
_entry.id   AF-A0A820WM39-F1
#
_cell.length_a   1.000
_cell.length_b   1.000
_cell.length_c   1.000
_cell.angle_alpha   90.00
_cell.angle_beta   90.00
_cell.angle_gamma   90.00
#
_symmetry.space_group_name_H-M   'P 1'
#
loop_
_entity.id
_entity.type
_entity.pdbx_description
1 polymer ?
#
loop_
_entity_poly.entity_id
_entity_poly.type
_entity_poly.pdbx_seq_one_letter_code
_entity_poly.pdbx_strand_id
1 'polypeptide(L)'
;MQFSLRKCEELCHSKFCHTCSLFDQEIKCHCGKTVLKPKSKCLKILQKCYFSCKREHECGHPANHWCHNDDECPPCTHPVSKMCVGKHMSFDVPCHVKIVCCRQGCGKFLPCGVHTCQRSCHSDSCQSFDQKCTQRCNIKRYKCGHKCNLVCHGSEPCPVTTCEAIIKQQQQLECDDEYRVIQENKNLTQPFSINLDAPRQLPTVYTEFLRDYAKKNLEFVQTIERQ
;
A
#
# COMPACT_ATOMS: atom_id res chain seq x y z
N MET A 1 30.54 28.83 -66.42
CA MET A 1 30.20 28.76 -64.99
C MET A 1 29.41 27.49 -64.75
N GLN A 2 30.02 26.49 -64.11
CA GLN A 2 29.38 25.24 -63.72
C GLN A 2 28.33 25.52 -62.64
N PHE A 3 27.07 25.17 -62.89
CA PHE A 3 26.07 25.06 -61.82
C PHE A 3 25.88 23.60 -61.49
N SER A 4 26.58 23.18 -60.45
CA SER A 4 26.43 21.86 -59.83
C SER A 4 25.02 21.75 -59.24
N LEU A 5 24.18 20.91 -59.85
CA LEU A 5 22.88 20.52 -59.30
C LEU A 5 23.10 19.73 -58.00
N ARG A 6 22.96 20.39 -56.84
CA ARG A 6 22.85 19.68 -55.55
C ARG A 6 21.55 18.90 -55.55
N LYS A 7 21.65 17.57 -55.53
CA LYS A 7 20.54 16.70 -55.13
C LYS A 7 20.14 17.07 -53.71
N CYS A 8 18.86 17.34 -53.51
CA CYS A 8 18.31 17.63 -52.19
C CYS A 8 18.12 16.29 -51.48
N GLU A 9 18.97 15.99 -50.49
CA GLU A 9 18.97 14.75 -49.71
C GLU A 9 18.10 14.84 -48.44
N GLU A 10 17.37 15.95 -48.25
CA GLU A 10 16.55 16.22 -47.05
C GLU A 10 15.05 16.26 -47.39
N LEU A 11 14.24 15.55 -46.57
CA LEU A 11 12.84 15.21 -46.85
C LEU A 11 11.81 16.34 -46.68
N CYS A 12 12.19 17.57 -46.31
CA CYS A 12 11.36 18.79 -46.41
C CYS A 12 12.14 20.06 -46.00
N HIS A 13 11.94 21.17 -46.70
CA HIS A 13 12.44 22.50 -46.27
C HIS A 13 11.30 23.54 -46.20
N SER A 14 11.41 24.49 -45.27
CA SER A 14 10.38 25.49 -44.92
C SER A 14 10.28 26.68 -45.89
N LYS A 15 11.11 26.76 -46.94
CA LYS A 15 11.11 27.87 -47.92
C LYS A 15 10.79 27.40 -49.34
N PHE A 16 10.38 28.33 -50.20
CA PHE A 16 9.98 28.11 -51.60
C PHE A 16 10.93 27.14 -52.33
N CYS A 17 10.44 25.94 -52.63
CA CYS A 17 11.11 24.99 -53.53
C CYS A 17 10.71 25.32 -54.96
N HIS A 18 11.66 25.76 -55.78
CA HIS A 18 11.34 26.23 -57.13
C HIS A 18 11.00 25.10 -58.12
N THR A 19 11.36 23.85 -57.81
CA THR A 19 11.02 22.68 -58.63
C THR A 19 11.16 21.39 -57.82
N CYS A 20 10.05 20.91 -57.26
CA CYS A 20 9.98 19.59 -56.65
C CYS A 20 9.43 18.61 -57.69
N SER A 21 10.30 17.88 -58.39
CA SER A 21 9.93 16.93 -59.45
C SER A 21 9.18 15.68 -58.94
N LEU A 22 8.87 15.61 -57.64
CA LEU A 22 8.18 14.49 -56.99
C LEU A 22 6.65 14.65 -56.98
N PHE A 23 6.10 15.76 -57.49
CA PHE A 23 4.66 16.04 -57.46
C PHE A 23 3.81 15.01 -58.24
N ASP A 24 4.35 14.46 -59.34
CA ASP A 24 3.65 13.48 -60.19
C ASP A 24 3.99 12.02 -59.87
N GLN A 25 4.76 11.76 -58.80
CA GLN A 25 5.09 10.38 -58.43
C GLN A 25 4.00 9.78 -57.54
N GLU A 26 3.28 8.81 -58.08
CA GLU A 26 2.36 7.97 -57.35
C GLU A 26 3.14 7.07 -56.37
N ILE A 27 2.96 7.27 -55.06
CA ILE A 27 3.61 6.45 -54.03
C ILE A 27 2.68 5.28 -53.71
N LYS A 28 3.08 4.06 -54.02
CA LYS A 28 2.31 2.85 -53.68
C LYS A 28 2.56 2.47 -52.21
N CYS A 29 1.50 2.21 -51.41
CA CYS A 29 1.67 1.62 -50.06
C CYS A 29 2.41 0.29 -50.22
N HIS A 30 3.16 -0.10 -49.19
CA HIS A 30 3.81 -1.40 -49.15
C HIS A 30 2.83 -2.58 -49.35
N CYS A 31 1.54 -2.41 -49.02
CA CYS A 31 0.52 -3.44 -49.25
C CYS A 31 0.11 -3.61 -50.74
N GLY A 32 0.54 -2.70 -51.63
CA GLY A 32 0.21 -2.68 -53.06
C GLY A 32 -1.22 -2.28 -53.42
N LYS A 33 -2.12 -2.13 -52.43
CA LYS A 33 -3.56 -1.86 -52.64
C LYS A 33 -3.93 -0.38 -52.65
N THR A 34 -3.10 0.49 -52.08
CA THR A 34 -3.36 1.92 -52.01
C THR A 34 -2.29 2.69 -52.77
N VAL A 35 -2.74 3.55 -53.67
CA VAL A 35 -1.90 4.58 -54.31
C VAL A 35 -2.07 5.86 -53.52
N LEU A 36 -1.01 6.28 -52.82
CA LEU A 36 -0.94 7.50 -52.05
C LEU A 36 -0.58 8.65 -52.99
N LYS A 37 -1.50 9.59 -53.14
CA LYS A 37 -1.31 10.79 -53.98
C LYS A 37 -0.90 11.97 -53.09
N PRO A 38 0.24 12.63 -53.37
CA PRO A 38 0.61 13.86 -52.68
C PRO A 38 -0.45 14.94 -52.91
N LYS A 39 -0.98 15.56 -51.84
CA LYS A 39 -2.01 16.63 -51.98
C LYS A 39 -1.42 17.99 -52.38
N SER A 40 -0.11 18.18 -52.27
CA SER A 40 0.57 19.46 -52.55
C SER A 40 2.01 19.24 -53.03
N LYS A 41 2.59 20.27 -53.68
CA LYS A 41 4.00 20.28 -54.16
C LYS A 41 5.03 20.00 -53.06
N CYS A 42 4.66 20.24 -51.80
CA CYS A 42 5.37 19.72 -50.63
C CYS A 42 4.68 18.42 -50.20
N LEU A 43 5.40 17.30 -50.24
CA LEU A 43 4.94 15.91 -50.13
C LEU A 43 4.36 15.55 -48.75
N LYS A 44 3.35 16.28 -48.25
CA LYS A 44 2.62 15.89 -47.04
C LYS A 44 1.58 14.85 -47.41
N ILE A 45 1.96 13.58 -47.27
CA ILE A 45 1.06 12.44 -47.50
C ILE A 45 0.02 12.43 -46.37
N LEU A 46 -1.15 13.01 -46.65
CA LEU A 46 -2.27 13.06 -45.69
C LEU A 46 -3.17 11.83 -45.75
N GLN A 47 -2.98 10.95 -46.74
CA GLN A 47 -3.78 9.74 -46.89
C GLN A 47 -3.09 8.59 -46.18
N LYS A 48 -3.76 7.99 -45.19
CA LYS A 48 -3.35 6.72 -44.60
C LYS A 48 -3.97 5.58 -45.42
N CYS A 49 -3.27 4.47 -45.52
CA CYS A 49 -3.83 3.26 -46.11
C CYS A 49 -4.72 2.56 -45.07
N TYR A 50 -5.97 2.27 -45.43
CA TYR A 50 -6.96 1.64 -44.53
C TYR A 50 -7.13 0.14 -44.77
N PHE A 51 -6.32 -0.45 -45.66
CA PHE A 51 -6.29 -1.90 -45.82
C PHE A 51 -5.55 -2.53 -44.63
N SER A 52 -5.96 -3.75 -44.27
CA SER A 52 -5.21 -4.55 -43.30
C SER A 52 -3.77 -4.77 -43.76
N CYS A 53 -2.84 -4.70 -42.80
CA CYS A 53 -1.46 -5.05 -43.07
C CYS A 53 -1.35 -6.51 -43.52
N LYS A 54 -0.49 -6.78 -44.51
CA LYS A 54 -0.24 -8.14 -45.01
C LYS A 54 1.02 -8.77 -44.43
N ARG A 55 1.79 -8.03 -43.63
CA ARG A 55 3.00 -8.56 -43.01
C ARG A 55 2.59 -9.58 -41.94
N GLU A 56 3.24 -10.74 -41.96
CA GLU A 56 3.00 -11.80 -40.99
C GLU A 56 3.85 -11.57 -39.74
N HIS A 57 3.23 -11.75 -38.58
CA HIS A 57 3.95 -11.78 -37.32
C HIS A 57 4.49 -13.19 -37.07
N GLU A 58 5.59 -13.32 -36.32
CA GLU A 58 6.14 -14.62 -35.91
C GLU A 58 5.11 -15.52 -35.21
N CYS A 59 4.10 -14.93 -34.56
CA CYS A 59 3.04 -15.66 -33.88
C CYS A 59 2.00 -16.31 -34.82
N GLY A 60 2.05 -16.07 -36.14
CA GLY A 60 1.11 -16.64 -37.12
C GLY A 60 -0.31 -16.06 -37.09
N HIS A 61 -0.63 -15.18 -36.14
CA HIS A 61 -1.93 -14.51 -36.08
C HIS A 61 -2.08 -13.45 -37.18
N PRO A 62 -3.30 -13.27 -37.73
CA PRO A 62 -3.57 -12.23 -38.71
C PRO A 62 -3.34 -10.84 -38.11
N ALA A 63 -2.78 -9.94 -38.92
CA ALA A 63 -2.55 -8.56 -38.53
C ALA A 63 -3.88 -7.83 -38.28
N ASN A 64 -4.08 -7.33 -37.05
CA ASN A 64 -5.25 -6.55 -36.64
C ASN A 64 -5.01 -5.02 -36.71
N HIS A 65 -4.17 -4.59 -37.65
CA HIS A 65 -3.80 -3.18 -37.85
C HIS A 65 -3.79 -2.81 -39.34
N TRP A 66 -3.84 -1.51 -39.63
CA TRP A 66 -3.81 -0.99 -41.00
C TRP A 66 -2.40 -0.99 -41.61
N CYS A 67 -2.29 -0.93 -42.96
CA CYS A 67 -1.00 -0.74 -43.66
C CYS A 67 -0.33 0.52 -43.12
N HIS A 68 0.89 0.35 -42.68
CA HIS A 68 1.77 1.40 -42.22
C HIS A 68 3.05 1.37 -43.04
N ASN A 69 3.78 2.48 -43.05
CA ASN A 69 5.03 2.60 -43.79
C ASN A 69 6.26 2.34 -42.92
N ASP A 70 6.08 2.20 -41.60
CA ASP A 70 7.18 1.87 -40.69
C ASP A 70 7.76 0.49 -41.01
N ASP A 71 9.02 0.27 -40.67
CA ASP A 71 9.71 -1.01 -40.91
C ASP A 71 9.16 -2.12 -40.02
N GLU A 72 8.73 -1.80 -38.80
CA GLU A 72 8.22 -2.75 -37.82
C GLU A 72 6.70 -2.68 -37.66
N CYS A 73 6.03 -3.83 -37.65
CA CYS A 73 4.61 -3.90 -37.35
C CYS A 73 4.34 -3.65 -35.86
N PRO A 74 3.22 -2.98 -35.52
CA PRO A 74 2.77 -2.89 -34.14
C PRO A 74 2.54 -4.30 -33.56
N PRO A 75 2.70 -4.52 -32.24
CA PRO A 75 2.65 -5.85 -31.64
C PRO A 75 1.29 -6.53 -31.80
N CYS A 76 1.30 -7.87 -31.85
CA CYS A 76 0.08 -8.65 -32.02
C CYS A 76 -0.85 -8.51 -30.79
N THR A 77 -2.08 -8.06 -31.02
CA THR A 77 -3.13 -7.93 -30.01
C THR A 77 -4.14 -9.07 -29.99
N HIS A 78 -3.92 -10.12 -30.79
CA HIS A 78 -4.80 -11.28 -30.82
C HIS A 78 -4.92 -11.89 -29.41
N PRO A 79 -6.15 -12.11 -28.91
CA PRO A 79 -6.35 -12.69 -27.59
C PRO A 79 -5.84 -14.13 -27.58
N VAL A 80 -5.04 -14.47 -26.56
CA VAL A 80 -4.55 -15.83 -26.32
C VAL A 80 -4.65 -16.13 -24.83
N SER A 81 -5.01 -17.37 -24.49
CA SER A 81 -5.07 -17.80 -23.09
C SER A 81 -3.66 -18.16 -22.59
N LYS A 82 -3.21 -17.49 -21.52
CA LYS A 82 -1.89 -17.70 -20.90
C LYS A 82 -2.01 -17.91 -19.39
N MET A 83 -1.22 -18.84 -18.87
CA MET A 83 -1.18 -19.17 -17.44
C MET A 83 -0.26 -18.20 -16.65
N CYS A 84 -0.60 -17.85 -15.39
CA CYS A 84 0.30 -17.05 -14.52
C CYS A 84 1.68 -17.72 -14.45
N VAL A 85 2.72 -16.91 -14.29
CA VAL A 85 4.06 -17.41 -13.91
C VAL A 85 4.06 -18.26 -12.64
N GLY A 86 3.13 -17.97 -11.73
CA GLY A 86 2.90 -18.75 -10.50
C GLY A 86 1.99 -19.97 -10.68
N LYS A 87 1.51 -20.24 -11.90
CA LYS A 87 0.55 -21.32 -12.23
C LYS A 87 -0.75 -21.28 -11.42
N HIS A 88 -1.17 -20.11 -10.97
CA HIS A 88 -2.40 -19.96 -10.17
C HIS A 88 -3.68 -20.03 -11.01
N MET A 89 -3.69 -19.37 -12.17
CA MET A 89 -4.85 -19.29 -13.06
C MET A 89 -4.43 -18.83 -14.48
N SER A 90 -5.34 -18.97 -15.44
CA SER A 90 -5.18 -18.53 -16.83
C SER A 90 -5.92 -17.22 -17.11
N PHE A 91 -5.37 -16.40 -18.01
CA PHE A 91 -5.92 -15.13 -18.43
C PHE A 91 -5.91 -15.03 -19.95
N ASP A 92 -6.94 -14.40 -20.50
CA ASP A 92 -6.95 -14.02 -21.90
C ASP A 92 -6.23 -12.67 -22.03
N VAL A 93 -5.06 -12.70 -22.65
CA VAL A 93 -4.19 -11.54 -22.82
C VAL A 93 -3.77 -11.38 -24.28
N PRO A 94 -3.35 -10.18 -24.70
CA PRO A 94 -2.78 -9.98 -26.01
C PRO A 94 -1.57 -10.89 -26.28
N CYS A 95 -1.45 -11.42 -27.49
CA CYS A 95 -0.39 -12.35 -27.89
C CYS A 95 1.04 -11.83 -27.57
N HIS A 96 1.29 -10.54 -27.74
CA HIS A 96 2.61 -9.94 -27.45
C HIS A 96 3.01 -10.00 -25.95
N VAL A 97 2.05 -10.17 -25.03
CA VAL A 97 2.32 -10.20 -23.58
C VAL A 97 2.95 -11.54 -23.20
N LYS A 98 4.27 -11.59 -23.00
CA LYS A 98 4.98 -12.85 -22.71
C LYS A 98 4.73 -13.41 -21.31
N ILE A 99 4.60 -12.54 -20.31
CA ILE A 99 4.52 -12.90 -18.89
C ILE A 99 3.23 -12.35 -18.29
N VAL A 100 2.50 -13.19 -17.54
CA VAL A 100 1.28 -12.81 -16.86
C VAL A 100 1.42 -13.04 -15.35
N CYS A 101 1.05 -12.02 -14.56
CA CYS A 101 1.04 -12.05 -13.10
C CYS A 101 -0.39 -11.81 -12.57
N CYS A 102 -0.94 -12.75 -11.81
CA CYS A 102 -2.33 -12.75 -11.31
C CYS A 102 -2.54 -11.88 -10.06
N ARG A 103 -1.46 -11.31 -9.51
CA ARG A 103 -1.41 -10.54 -8.25
C ARG A 103 -1.85 -11.28 -6.98
N GLN A 104 -2.23 -12.56 -7.06
CA GLN A 104 -2.46 -13.42 -5.89
C GLN A 104 -1.15 -13.64 -5.11
N GLY A 105 -1.24 -14.03 -3.84
CA GLY A 105 -0.06 -14.40 -3.05
C GLY A 105 0.73 -15.52 -3.73
N CYS A 106 2.06 -15.37 -3.81
CA CYS A 106 2.94 -16.31 -4.49
C CYS A 106 2.88 -17.69 -3.82
N GLY A 107 2.97 -17.74 -2.49
CA GLY A 107 2.75 -18.96 -1.70
C GLY A 107 3.83 -20.04 -1.83
N LYS A 108 4.80 -19.88 -2.74
CA LYS A 108 5.92 -20.82 -2.90
C LYS A 108 6.75 -20.90 -1.62
N PHE A 109 7.20 -22.11 -1.26
CA PHE A 109 8.09 -22.30 -0.11
C PHE A 109 9.44 -21.60 -0.34
N LEU A 110 9.91 -20.92 0.70
CA LEU A 110 11.23 -20.31 0.73
C LEU A 110 12.30 -21.37 1.07
N PRO A 111 13.58 -21.12 0.73
CA PRO A 111 14.69 -22.05 1.01
C PRO A 111 14.85 -22.43 2.48
N CYS A 112 14.32 -21.63 3.42
CA CYS A 112 14.32 -21.95 4.85
C CYS A 112 13.42 -23.13 5.24
N GLY A 113 12.59 -23.67 4.32
CA GLY A 113 11.75 -24.84 4.54
C GLY A 113 10.47 -24.61 5.36
N VAL A 114 10.39 -23.52 6.12
CA VAL A 114 9.26 -23.24 7.04
C VAL A 114 8.35 -22.10 6.59
N HIS A 115 8.87 -21.14 5.83
CA HIS A 115 8.11 -19.97 5.38
C HIS A 115 7.74 -20.06 3.91
N THR A 116 6.62 -19.44 3.56
CA THR A 116 6.18 -19.25 2.18
C THR A 116 6.40 -17.80 1.74
N CYS A 117 6.54 -17.60 0.43
CA CYS A 117 6.69 -16.27 -0.14
C CYS A 117 5.41 -15.45 0.04
N GLN A 118 5.51 -14.35 0.77
CA GLN A 118 4.41 -13.42 1.06
C GLN A 118 4.23 -12.34 -0.02
N ARG A 119 5.04 -12.36 -1.09
CA ARG A 119 4.93 -11.43 -2.22
C ARG A 119 3.78 -11.84 -3.14
N SER A 120 3.30 -10.94 -3.99
CA SER A 120 2.36 -11.25 -5.08
C SER A 120 2.98 -12.15 -6.18
N CYS A 121 2.18 -12.80 -7.04
CA CYS A 121 2.65 -13.62 -8.19
C CYS A 121 3.72 -12.80 -8.94
N HIS A 122 4.93 -13.36 -9.01
CA HIS A 122 6.10 -12.73 -9.61
C HIS A 122 6.86 -13.77 -10.44
N SER A 123 7.61 -13.31 -11.44
CA SER A 123 8.43 -14.15 -12.30
C SER A 123 9.73 -14.59 -11.63
N ASP A 124 10.30 -13.73 -10.79
CA ASP A 124 11.67 -13.89 -10.31
C ASP A 124 11.77 -14.94 -9.20
N SER A 125 12.99 -15.25 -8.75
CA SER A 125 13.18 -16.10 -7.57
C SER A 125 12.61 -15.43 -6.32
N CYS A 126 11.83 -16.16 -5.52
CA CYS A 126 11.20 -15.63 -4.29
C CYS A 126 12.24 -15.10 -3.29
N GLN A 127 13.39 -15.76 -3.24
CA GLN A 127 14.54 -15.44 -2.42
C GLN A 127 15.77 -16.05 -3.09
N SER A 128 16.89 -15.32 -3.11
CA SER A 128 18.17 -15.87 -3.59
C SER A 128 18.74 -16.87 -2.58
N PHE A 129 19.52 -17.83 -3.06
CA PHE A 129 20.11 -18.88 -2.21
C PHE A 129 21.01 -18.33 -1.10
N ASP A 130 21.72 -17.22 -1.34
CA ASP A 130 22.64 -16.61 -0.37
C ASP A 130 21.96 -15.75 0.71
N GLN A 131 20.68 -15.41 0.53
CA GLN A 131 19.98 -14.53 1.46
C GLN A 131 19.26 -15.34 2.53
N LYS A 132 19.53 -15.06 3.81
CA LYS A 132 18.79 -15.66 4.94
C LYS A 132 17.36 -15.15 4.97
N CYS A 133 16.42 -16.02 5.35
CA CYS A 133 15.02 -15.63 5.48
C CYS A 133 14.86 -14.60 6.61
N THR A 134 14.26 -13.45 6.28
CA THR A 134 14.00 -12.37 7.25
C THR A 134 12.55 -12.34 7.74
N GLN A 135 11.72 -13.29 7.31
CA GLN A 135 10.33 -13.36 7.75
C GLN A 135 10.21 -13.69 9.24
N ARG A 136 9.11 -13.23 9.84
CA ARG A 136 8.77 -13.49 11.25
C ARG A 136 8.22 -14.91 11.40
N CYS A 137 8.81 -15.69 12.31
CA CYS A 137 8.40 -17.05 12.61
C CYS A 137 6.96 -17.08 13.13
N ASN A 138 6.11 -17.88 12.48
CA ASN A 138 4.68 -18.01 12.80
C ASN A 138 4.36 -19.29 13.62
N ILE A 139 5.37 -20.04 14.05
CA ILE A 139 5.18 -21.23 14.90
C ILE A 139 4.67 -20.78 16.28
N LYS A 140 3.68 -21.50 16.81
CA LYS A 140 3.15 -21.26 18.16
C LYS A 140 4.11 -21.81 19.20
N ARG A 141 4.48 -20.99 20.18
CA ARG A 141 5.31 -21.39 21.32
C ARG A 141 4.57 -22.41 22.19
N TYR A 142 5.27 -23.45 22.61
CA TYR A 142 4.65 -24.51 23.43
C TYR A 142 4.21 -24.03 24.81
N LYS A 143 4.97 -23.15 25.48
CA LYS A 143 4.67 -22.68 26.84
C LYS A 143 3.44 -21.78 26.93
N CYS A 144 3.27 -20.87 25.96
CA CYS A 144 2.27 -19.80 26.05
C CYS A 144 1.30 -19.75 24.87
N GLY A 145 1.44 -20.61 23.86
CA GLY A 145 0.56 -20.67 22.68
C GLY A 145 0.68 -19.49 21.70
N HIS A 146 1.37 -18.41 22.07
CA HIS A 146 1.60 -17.23 21.21
C HIS A 146 2.57 -17.52 20.07
N LYS A 147 2.45 -16.76 18.97
CA LYS A 147 3.37 -16.84 17.81
C LYS A 147 4.81 -16.45 18.22
N CYS A 148 5.80 -17.12 17.63
CA CYS A 148 7.22 -16.86 17.92
C CYS A 148 7.63 -15.41 17.62
N ASN A 149 7.28 -14.89 16.45
CA ASN A 149 7.56 -13.53 15.97
C ASN A 149 9.05 -13.15 15.84
N LEU A 150 9.98 -14.06 16.14
CA LEU A 150 11.41 -13.84 15.91
C LEU A 150 11.74 -13.97 14.42
N VAL A 151 12.90 -13.44 14.01
CA VAL A 151 13.43 -13.67 12.66
C VAL A 151 13.53 -15.17 12.41
N CYS A 152 13.29 -15.59 11.16
CA CYS A 152 13.34 -16.99 10.77
C CYS A 152 14.63 -17.66 11.26
N HIS A 153 14.46 -18.76 11.98
CA HIS A 153 15.52 -19.63 12.48
C HIS A 153 15.49 -20.99 11.75
N GLY A 154 14.99 -21.01 10.50
CA GLY A 154 14.89 -22.21 9.67
C GLY A 154 14.03 -23.30 10.32
N SER A 155 14.53 -24.54 10.26
CA SER A 155 13.92 -25.73 10.85
C SER A 155 14.20 -25.90 12.35
N GLU A 156 15.08 -25.08 12.93
CA GLU A 156 15.43 -25.20 14.33
C GLU A 156 14.22 -24.89 15.22
N PRO A 157 14.08 -25.54 16.39
CA PRO A 157 13.00 -25.26 17.32
C PRO A 157 13.01 -23.80 17.75
N CYS A 158 11.82 -23.24 17.99
CA CYS A 158 11.69 -21.85 18.44
C CYS A 158 12.45 -21.63 19.76
N PRO A 159 13.28 -20.60 19.87
CA PRO A 159 14.03 -20.35 21.10
C PRO A 159 13.09 -19.98 22.25
N VAL A 160 13.43 -20.47 23.44
CA VAL A 160 12.66 -20.25 24.67
C VAL A 160 13.01 -18.87 25.21
N THR A 161 12.28 -17.86 24.76
CA THR A 161 12.37 -16.48 25.25
C THR A 161 11.03 -16.03 25.80
N THR A 162 11.03 -15.05 26.70
CA THR A 162 9.81 -14.36 27.13
C THR A 162 9.10 -13.80 25.90
N CYS A 163 7.80 -14.06 25.75
CA CYS A 163 7.08 -13.58 24.58
C CYS A 163 6.61 -12.13 24.79
N GLU A 164 6.69 -11.32 23.74
CA GLU A 164 6.28 -9.91 23.76
C GLU A 164 4.83 -9.72 24.22
N ALA A 165 3.95 -10.69 23.95
CA ALA A 165 2.56 -10.65 24.40
C ALA A 165 2.44 -10.70 25.94
N ILE A 166 3.24 -11.54 26.60
CA ILE A 166 3.26 -11.62 28.08
C ILE A 166 3.84 -10.32 28.65
N ILE A 167 4.92 -9.80 28.05
CA ILE A 167 5.53 -8.54 28.50
C ILE A 167 4.52 -7.40 28.43
N LYS A 168 3.79 -7.26 27.30
CA LYS A 168 2.76 -6.23 27.15
C LYS A 168 1.62 -6.37 28.16
N GLN A 169 1.20 -7.60 28.46
CA GLN A 169 0.16 -7.84 29.45
C GLN A 169 0.64 -7.47 30.86
N GLN A 170 1.87 -7.81 31.22
CA GLN A 170 2.47 -7.44 32.51
C GLN A 170 2.59 -5.92 32.66
N GLN A 171 3.11 -5.24 31.64
CA GLN A 171 3.23 -3.77 31.61
C GLN A 171 1.87 -3.07 31.70
N GLN A 172 0.83 -3.64 31.08
CA GLN A 172 -0.52 -3.08 31.17
C GLN A 172 -1.08 -3.20 32.59
N LEU A 173 -0.90 -4.34 33.25
CA LEU A 173 -1.32 -4.54 34.64
C LEU A 173 -0.59 -3.57 35.58
N GLU A 174 0.72 -3.39 35.39
CA GLU A 174 1.53 -2.42 36.14
C GLU A 174 1.01 -0.99 35.94
N CYS A 175 0.70 -0.59 34.71
CA CYS A 175 0.14 0.74 34.42
C CYS A 175 -1.26 0.94 35.03
N ASP A 176 -2.11 -0.10 35.03
CA ASP A 176 -3.45 -0.04 35.62
C ASP A 176 -3.37 0.10 37.16
N ASP A 177 -2.43 -0.61 37.79
CA ASP A 177 -2.16 -0.51 39.22
C ASP A 177 -1.57 0.87 39.60
N GLU A 178 -0.61 1.39 38.83
CA GLU A 178 -0.08 2.75 39.00
C GLU A 178 -1.19 3.81 38.89
N TYR A 179 -2.06 3.69 37.88
CA TYR A 179 -3.18 4.60 37.71
C TYR A 179 -4.14 4.56 38.92
N ARG A 180 -4.46 3.37 39.44
CA ARG A 180 -5.31 3.21 40.63
C ARG A 180 -4.72 3.94 41.84
N VAL A 181 -3.42 3.76 42.11
CA VAL A 181 -2.72 4.45 43.20
C VAL A 181 -2.73 5.97 43.01
N ILE A 182 -2.53 6.45 41.78
CA ILE A 182 -2.60 7.89 41.48
C ILE A 182 -4.00 8.46 41.76
N GLN A 183 -5.07 7.74 41.45
CA GLN A 183 -6.44 8.18 41.75
C GLN A 183 -6.73 8.19 43.26
N GLU A 184 -6.26 7.18 44.00
CA GLU A 184 -6.40 7.14 45.46
C GLU A 184 -5.67 8.31 46.14
N ASN A 185 -4.43 8.59 45.74
CA ASN A 185 -3.66 9.73 46.27
C ASN A 185 -4.30 11.08 45.92
N LYS A 186 -4.90 11.21 44.73
CA LYS A 186 -5.68 12.41 44.37
C LYS A 186 -6.88 12.57 45.31
N ASN A 187 -7.61 11.51 45.62
CA ASN A 187 -8.76 11.56 46.52
C ASN A 187 -8.37 11.93 47.96
N LEU A 188 -7.20 11.45 48.43
CA LEU A 188 -6.67 11.80 49.76
C LEU A 188 -6.16 13.25 49.87
N THR A 189 -5.75 13.84 48.74
CA THR A 189 -5.25 15.23 48.67
C THR A 189 -6.31 16.24 48.26
N GLN A 190 -7.52 15.79 47.93
CA GLN A 190 -8.68 16.69 47.85
C GLN A 190 -8.91 17.28 49.24
N PRO A 191 -8.80 18.60 49.45
CA PRO A 191 -9.21 19.20 50.71
C PRO A 191 -10.68 18.84 50.91
N PHE A 192 -11.02 18.31 52.09
CA PHE A 192 -12.42 18.21 52.48
C PHE A 192 -13.03 19.59 52.28
N SER A 193 -13.92 19.73 51.30
CA SER A 193 -14.79 20.89 51.18
C SER A 193 -15.75 20.83 52.36
N ILE A 194 -15.28 21.22 53.55
CA ILE A 194 -16.14 21.70 54.62
C ILE A 194 -16.83 22.93 54.04
N ASN A 195 -18.06 22.71 53.58
CA ASN A 195 -18.91 23.78 53.08
C ASN A 195 -19.24 24.68 54.26
N LEU A 196 -18.53 25.81 54.37
CA LEU A 196 -18.74 26.82 55.41
C LEU A 196 -20.07 27.58 55.23
N ASP A 197 -20.74 27.40 54.09
CA ASP A 197 -21.97 28.08 53.68
C ASP A 197 -23.22 27.16 53.67
N ALA A 198 -23.10 25.90 54.10
CA ALA A 198 -24.28 25.10 54.40
C ALA A 198 -24.94 25.72 55.65
N PRO A 199 -26.26 26.05 55.63
CA PRO A 199 -26.93 26.56 56.81
C PRO A 199 -26.73 25.56 57.93
N ARG A 200 -25.95 25.95 58.94
CA ARG A 200 -25.74 25.16 60.15
C ARG A 200 -27.10 25.08 60.84
N GLN A 201 -27.91 24.07 60.54
CA GLN A 201 -28.91 23.61 61.50
C GLN A 201 -28.12 23.02 62.66
N LEU A 202 -27.68 23.90 63.57
CA LEU A 202 -27.37 23.49 64.92
C LEU A 202 -28.61 22.76 65.42
N PRO A 203 -28.49 21.51 65.89
CA PRO A 203 -29.58 20.89 66.63
C PRO A 203 -29.89 21.81 67.81
N THR A 204 -31.02 22.53 67.77
CA THR A 204 -31.43 23.47 68.83
C THR A 204 -31.91 22.74 70.08
N VAL A 205 -31.54 21.47 70.25
CA VAL A 205 -31.95 20.63 71.36
C VAL A 205 -30.69 20.06 71.99
N TYR A 206 -30.28 20.66 73.12
CA TYR A 206 -29.27 20.08 73.97
C TYR A 206 -29.69 18.65 74.35
N THR A 207 -28.74 17.72 74.29
CA THR A 207 -28.97 16.34 74.71
C THR A 207 -29.51 16.32 76.14
N GLU A 208 -30.33 15.32 76.46
CA GLU A 208 -30.96 15.21 77.78
C GLU A 208 -29.91 15.18 78.91
N PHE A 209 -28.77 14.55 78.64
CA PHE A 209 -27.57 14.58 79.48
C PHE A 209 -27.06 15.99 79.77
N LEU A 210 -26.90 16.83 78.74
CA LEU A 210 -26.42 18.21 78.92
C LEU A 210 -27.43 19.06 79.69
N ARG A 211 -28.74 18.84 79.46
CA ARG A 211 -29.80 19.51 80.21
C ARG A 211 -29.79 19.12 81.69
N ASP A 212 -29.61 17.83 82.01
CA ASP A 212 -29.55 17.35 83.39
C ASP A 212 -28.25 17.74 84.09
N TYR A 213 -27.14 17.74 83.36
CA TYR A 213 -25.85 18.18 83.88
C TYR A 213 -25.87 19.68 84.22
N ALA A 214 -26.42 20.52 83.35
CA ALA A 214 -26.55 21.96 83.57
C ALA A 214 -27.47 22.28 84.77
N LYS A 215 -28.59 21.55 84.92
CA LYS A 215 -29.48 21.69 86.08
C LYS A 215 -28.80 21.31 87.40
N LYS A 216 -27.89 20.33 87.38
CA LYS A 216 -27.17 19.85 88.57
C LYS A 216 -25.94 20.68 88.91
N ASN A 217 -25.40 21.46 87.97
CA ASN A 217 -24.15 22.19 88.13
C ASN A 217 -24.31 23.67 87.72
N LEU A 218 -25.20 24.38 88.40
CA LEU A 218 -25.49 25.82 88.16
C LEU A 218 -24.25 26.71 88.30
N GLU A 219 -23.34 26.37 89.22
CA GLU A 219 -22.10 27.14 89.45
C GLU A 219 -21.16 27.08 88.24
N PHE A 220 -21.08 25.92 87.59
CA PHE A 220 -20.32 25.74 86.35
C PHE A 220 -20.93 26.55 85.21
N VAL A 221 -22.26 26.56 85.07
CA VAL A 221 -22.97 27.33 84.04
C VAL A 221 -22.72 28.84 84.21
N GLN A 222 -22.82 29.35 85.45
CA GLN A 222 -22.56 30.76 85.75
C GLN A 222 -21.11 31.20 85.47
N THR A 223 -20.16 30.27 85.55
CA THR A 223 -18.75 30.54 85.25
C THR A 223 -18.50 30.67 83.75
N ILE A 224 -19.21 29.88 82.94
CA ILE A 224 -19.12 29.93 81.47
C ILE A 224 -19.83 31.17 80.91
N GLU A 225 -20.96 31.60 81.48
CA GLU A 225 -21.71 32.78 80.99
C GLU A 225 -21.05 34.13 81.30
N ARG A 226 -19.99 34.16 82.12
CA ARG A 226 -19.25 35.38 82.48
C ARG A 226 -17.98 35.63 81.64
N GLN A 227 -17.67 34.76 80.67
CA GLN A 227 -16.60 34.96 79.68
C GLN A 227 -17.15 35.55 78.39
#